data_AF-E5Y8P4-F1
#
_entry.id   AF-E5Y8P4-F1
#
_cell.length_a   1.000
_cell.length_b   1.000
_cell.length_c   1.000
_cell.angle_alpha   90.00
_cell.angle_beta   90.00
_cell.angle_gamma   90.00
#
_symmetry.space_group_name_H-M   'P 1'
#
loop_
_entity.id
_entity.type
_entity.pdbx_description
1 polymer ?
#
loop_
_entity_poly.entity_id
_entity_poly.type
_entity_poly.pdbx_seq_one_letter_code
_entity_poly.pdbx_strand_id
1 'polypeptide(L)'
;MARRATVLEGYRREPVPTLTLVGADEFSPDTELPDPAKTGDASPEAVRAVYDALHVDCGMLSAGAAAWFGASRPRNFFEVGDTPVTKRFHVGGVPVAVILFPPLSAGGTPETEAPTPKLLASVLAAADAASDAAIRIGISPWGFEGEFAVREALEQRYHLLLGGGPGAAFAGEVNAQAPGLIWSRADKDGRSVMAIDIMALPEPGVPFAWEWGLSMQAQEVRLTSAVPSNPHMEALVAGKAAR
;
A
#
# COMPACT_ATOMS: atom_id res chain seq x y z
N MET A 1 5.51 7.34 -13.20
CA MET A 1 6.41 6.17 -13.07
C MET A 1 7.90 6.51 -13.08
N ALA A 2 8.48 7.16 -14.08
CA ALA A 2 9.93 7.42 -14.12
C ALA A 2 10.50 8.18 -12.90
N ARG A 3 9.82 9.23 -12.43
CA ARG A 3 10.20 9.94 -11.20
C ARG A 3 10.02 9.10 -9.93
N ARG A 4 8.96 8.27 -9.90
CA ARG A 4 8.72 7.32 -8.79
C ARG A 4 9.89 6.35 -8.67
N ALA A 5 10.36 5.80 -9.81
CA ALA A 5 11.53 4.93 -9.83
C ALA A 5 12.77 5.62 -9.25
N THR A 6 13.03 6.88 -9.62
CA THR A 6 14.14 7.67 -9.04
C THR A 6 14.02 7.79 -7.51
N VAL A 7 12.84 8.14 -6.99
CA VAL A 7 12.64 8.28 -5.54
C VAL A 7 12.86 6.94 -4.82
N LEU A 8 12.26 5.86 -5.31
CA LEU A 8 12.38 4.54 -4.70
C LEU A 8 13.81 3.98 -4.79
N GLU A 9 14.52 4.23 -5.88
CA GLU A 9 15.95 3.92 -5.99
C GLU A 9 16.81 4.71 -5.02
N GLY A 10 16.43 5.96 -4.72
CA GLY A 10 17.05 6.77 -3.67
C GLY A 10 17.01 6.06 -2.32
N TYR A 11 15.80 5.71 -1.86
CA TYR A 11 15.62 4.99 -0.59
C TYR A 11 16.36 3.64 -0.55
N ARG A 12 16.33 2.88 -1.65
CA ARG A 12 17.05 1.58 -1.72
C ARG A 12 18.57 1.69 -1.67
N ARG A 13 19.15 2.85 -2.01
CA ARG A 13 20.60 3.08 -1.95
C ARG A 13 21.05 3.51 -0.55
N GLU A 14 20.13 4.01 0.27
CA GLU A 14 20.43 4.33 1.65
C GLU A 14 20.66 3.05 2.46
N PRO A 15 21.45 3.11 3.54
CA PRO A 15 21.70 1.95 4.38
C PRO A 15 20.47 1.53 5.21
N VAL A 16 19.37 2.28 5.12
CA VAL A 16 18.13 2.02 5.84
C VAL A 16 17.34 0.89 5.14
N PRO A 17 17.08 -0.23 5.83
CA PRO A 17 16.27 -1.32 5.27
C PRO A 17 14.88 -0.82 4.90
N THR A 18 14.52 -0.96 3.62
CA THR A 18 13.30 -0.37 3.05
C THR A 18 12.37 -1.47 2.54
N LEU A 19 11.06 -1.30 2.77
CA LEU A 19 10.01 -2.14 2.21
C LEU A 19 9.13 -1.30 1.27
N THR A 20 9.04 -1.68 0.01
CA THR A 20 8.24 -0.98 -1.01
C THR A 20 6.88 -1.66 -1.18
N LEU A 21 5.82 -0.95 -0.81
CA LEU A 21 4.45 -1.46 -0.82
C LEU A 21 3.59 -0.72 -1.84
N VAL A 22 2.66 -1.44 -2.47
CA VAL A 22 1.66 -0.87 -3.39
C VAL A 22 0.27 -1.26 -2.91
N GLY A 23 -0.57 -0.24 -2.70
CA GLY A 23 -1.93 -0.37 -2.19
C GLY A 23 -2.94 -0.85 -3.23
N ALA A 24 -4.22 -0.79 -2.85
CA ALA A 24 -5.33 -1.02 -3.76
C ALA A 24 -5.48 0.12 -4.78
N ASP A 25 -6.31 -0.13 -5.81
CA ASP A 25 -6.72 0.85 -6.83
C ASP A 25 -5.59 1.45 -7.69
N GLU A 26 -4.44 0.77 -7.75
CA GLU A 26 -3.30 1.22 -8.55
C GLU A 26 -3.50 0.99 -10.06
N PHE A 27 -4.37 0.05 -10.44
CA PHE A 27 -4.54 -0.37 -11.84
C PHE A 27 -5.89 0.06 -12.41
N SER A 28 -5.90 0.34 -13.72
CA SER A 28 -7.08 0.81 -14.46
C SER A 28 -8.39 0.09 -14.16
N PRO A 29 -8.43 -1.25 -14.05
CA PRO A 29 -9.70 -1.96 -13.82
C PRO A 29 -10.34 -1.63 -12.46
N ASP A 30 -9.59 -0.98 -11.57
CA ASP A 30 -9.99 -0.66 -10.20
C ASP A 30 -10.51 0.79 -10.09
N THR A 31 -10.33 1.62 -11.12
CA THR A 31 -10.80 3.01 -11.13
C THR A 31 -12.07 3.15 -11.96
N GLU A 32 -13.11 3.80 -11.42
CA GLU A 32 -14.43 4.00 -12.07
C GLU A 32 -14.42 4.78 -13.39
N LEU A 33 -13.25 5.27 -13.84
CA LEU A 33 -13.11 5.97 -15.10
C LEU A 33 -12.07 5.23 -15.94
N PRO A 34 -12.44 4.63 -17.09
CA PRO A 34 -11.50 4.53 -18.19
C PRO A 34 -11.21 5.98 -18.60
N ASP A 35 -10.17 6.58 -18.04
CA ASP A 35 -9.56 7.76 -18.62
C ASP A 35 -8.53 7.24 -19.62
N PRO A 36 -8.84 7.14 -20.93
CA PRO A 36 -7.89 6.73 -21.95
C PRO A 36 -6.62 7.60 -22.00
N ALA A 37 -6.58 8.74 -21.29
CA ALA A 37 -5.36 9.54 -21.10
C ALA A 37 -4.50 9.08 -19.90
N LYS A 38 -5.07 8.41 -18.88
CA LYS A 38 -4.33 7.85 -17.73
C LYS A 38 -3.93 6.40 -17.94
N THR A 39 -4.75 5.67 -18.66
CA THR A 39 -4.47 4.31 -19.11
C THR A 39 -4.37 4.38 -20.60
N GLY A 40 -3.18 4.79 -21.08
CA GLY A 40 -2.86 4.56 -22.48
C GLY A 40 -3.04 3.09 -22.83
N ASP A 41 -2.99 2.76 -24.12
CA ASP A 41 -3.10 1.41 -24.69
C ASP A 41 -1.99 0.42 -24.22
N ALA A 42 -1.38 0.64 -23.05
CA ALA A 42 -0.37 -0.20 -22.44
C ALA A 42 -0.94 -1.58 -22.12
N SER A 43 -0.34 -2.60 -22.74
CA SER A 43 -0.69 -3.99 -22.47
C SER A 43 -0.30 -4.40 -21.04
N PRO A 44 -0.94 -5.45 -20.49
CA PRO A 44 -0.53 -6.06 -19.22
C PRO A 44 0.97 -6.34 -19.10
N GLU A 45 1.62 -6.75 -20.20
CA GLU A 45 3.06 -7.04 -20.25
C GLU A 45 3.89 -5.77 -20.06
N ALA A 46 3.50 -4.66 -20.68
CA ALA A 46 4.19 -3.38 -20.55
C ALA A 46 4.06 -2.84 -19.12
N VAL A 47 2.86 -2.93 -18.54
CA VAL A 47 2.63 -2.52 -17.14
C VAL A 47 3.41 -3.42 -16.19
N ARG A 48 3.42 -4.74 -16.41
CA ARG A 48 4.25 -5.67 -15.64
C ARG A 48 5.72 -5.29 -15.67
N ALA A 49 6.27 -4.99 -16.85
CA ALA A 49 7.68 -4.65 -16.97
C ALA A 49 8.04 -3.39 -16.16
N VAL A 50 7.13 -2.40 -16.12
CA VAL A 50 7.26 -1.20 -15.28
C VAL A 50 7.27 -1.56 -13.79
N TYR A 51 6.31 -2.34 -13.30
CA TYR A 51 6.22 -2.68 -11.87
C TYR A 51 7.32 -3.65 -11.41
N ASP A 52 7.74 -4.59 -12.25
CA ASP A 52 8.88 -5.46 -11.98
C ASP A 52 10.17 -4.63 -11.82
N ALA A 53 10.36 -3.58 -12.63
CA ALA A 53 11.49 -2.66 -12.54
C ALA A 53 11.41 -1.68 -11.35
N LEU A 54 10.22 -1.48 -10.75
CA LEU A 54 10.09 -0.71 -9.52
C LEU A 54 10.55 -1.48 -8.28
N HIS A 55 10.75 -2.80 -8.39
CA HIS A 55 11.13 -3.68 -7.27
C HIS A 55 10.16 -3.57 -6.08
N VAL A 56 8.86 -3.71 -6.36
CA VAL A 56 7.83 -3.77 -5.32
C VAL A 56 7.96 -5.07 -4.52
N ASP A 57 7.93 -4.97 -3.19
CA ASP A 57 8.03 -6.12 -2.29
C ASP A 57 6.67 -6.76 -2.02
N CYS A 58 5.61 -5.96 -1.96
CA CYS A 58 4.23 -6.44 -1.84
C CYS A 58 3.26 -5.46 -2.49
N GLY A 59 2.49 -5.95 -3.46
CA GLY A 59 1.43 -5.20 -4.11
C GLY A 59 0.08 -5.90 -4.01
N MET A 60 -0.98 -5.13 -3.90
CA MET A 60 -2.35 -5.62 -3.94
C MET A 60 -2.89 -5.63 -5.37
N LEU A 61 -3.66 -6.66 -5.71
CA LEU A 61 -4.51 -6.70 -6.91
C LEU A 61 -5.95 -6.94 -6.49
N SER A 62 -6.88 -6.16 -7.03
CA SER A 62 -8.28 -6.54 -7.05
C SER A 62 -8.48 -7.78 -7.94
N ALA A 63 -9.65 -8.41 -7.85
CA ALA A 63 -10.04 -9.47 -8.80
C ALA A 63 -10.07 -8.96 -10.26
N GLY A 64 -10.47 -7.72 -10.50
CA GLY A 64 -10.50 -7.10 -11.83
C GLY A 64 -9.10 -6.89 -12.40
N ALA A 65 -8.18 -6.33 -11.61
CA ALA A 65 -6.79 -6.15 -11.99
C ALA A 65 -6.09 -7.51 -12.21
N ALA A 66 -6.32 -8.49 -11.33
CA ALA A 66 -5.78 -9.83 -11.47
C ALA A 66 -6.26 -10.53 -12.76
N ALA A 67 -7.54 -10.39 -13.10
CA ALA A 67 -8.12 -10.91 -14.34
C ALA A 67 -7.53 -10.21 -15.58
N TRP A 68 -7.39 -8.89 -15.55
CA TRP A 68 -6.79 -8.12 -16.64
C TRP A 68 -5.33 -8.51 -16.91
N PHE A 69 -4.54 -8.72 -15.84
CA PHE A 69 -3.16 -9.18 -15.99
C PHE A 69 -3.06 -10.63 -16.47
N GLY A 70 -3.97 -11.51 -16.07
CA GLY A 70 -3.94 -12.92 -16.45
C GLY A 70 -2.60 -13.59 -16.09
N ALA A 71 -1.86 -14.04 -17.11
CA ALA A 71 -0.53 -14.64 -16.96
C ALA A 71 0.60 -13.59 -16.82
N SER A 72 0.33 -12.33 -17.14
CA SER A 72 1.27 -11.21 -17.13
C SER A 72 1.25 -10.45 -15.80
N ARG A 73 0.94 -11.10 -14.68
CA ARG A 73 0.95 -10.46 -13.36
C ARG A 73 2.35 -9.98 -12.99
N PRO A 74 2.51 -8.76 -12.45
CA PRO A 74 3.79 -8.31 -11.91
C PRO A 74 4.22 -9.18 -10.72
N ARG A 75 5.53 -9.30 -10.53
CA ARG A 75 6.10 -10.05 -9.40
C ARG A 75 5.68 -9.40 -8.08
N ASN A 76 5.43 -10.23 -7.08
CA ASN A 76 5.05 -9.81 -5.73
C ASN A 76 3.72 -9.05 -5.62
N PHE A 77 2.86 -9.15 -6.65
CA PHE A 77 1.49 -8.69 -6.58
C PHE A 77 0.54 -9.85 -6.32
N PHE A 78 -0.41 -9.65 -5.40
CA PHE A 78 -1.30 -10.70 -4.91
C PHE A 78 -2.76 -10.28 -5.05
N GLU A 79 -3.53 -11.16 -5.69
CA GLU A 79 -4.99 -11.03 -5.76
C GLU A 79 -5.60 -11.19 -4.38
N VAL A 80 -6.50 -10.28 -4.02
CA VAL A 80 -7.26 -10.33 -2.77
C VAL A 80 -8.74 -10.44 -3.12
N GLY A 81 -9.31 -11.62 -2.85
CA GLY A 81 -10.74 -11.86 -2.89
C GLY A 81 -11.39 -11.55 -1.54
N ASP A 82 -12.25 -12.44 -1.06
CA ASP A 82 -13.04 -12.22 0.16
C ASP A 82 -12.27 -12.45 1.49
N THR A 83 -11.04 -12.94 1.42
CA THR A 83 -10.21 -13.28 2.59
C THR A 83 -8.90 -12.51 2.61
N PRO A 84 -8.43 -12.05 3.77
CA PRO A 84 -7.16 -11.33 3.86
C PRO A 84 -5.99 -12.19 3.39
N VAL A 85 -4.99 -11.54 2.79
CA VAL A 85 -3.75 -12.20 2.33
C VAL A 85 -2.58 -11.70 3.17
N THR A 86 -1.94 -12.59 3.91
CA THR A 86 -0.77 -12.26 4.73
C THR A 86 0.54 -12.62 4.01
N LYS A 87 1.49 -11.68 4.00
CA LYS A 87 2.86 -11.86 3.51
C LYS A 87 3.85 -11.49 4.60
N ARG A 88 4.85 -12.35 4.81
CA ARG A 88 5.88 -12.17 5.83
C ARG A 88 7.20 -11.76 5.18
N PHE A 89 7.87 -10.81 5.80
CA PHE A 89 9.15 -10.24 5.36
C PHE A 89 10.12 -10.16 6.53
N HIS A 90 11.41 -10.11 6.21
CA HIS A 90 12.46 -9.73 7.16
C HIS A 90 13.16 -8.49 6.61
N VAL A 91 12.93 -7.34 7.25
CA VAL A 91 13.43 -6.05 6.80
C VAL A 91 14.50 -5.61 7.78
N GLY A 92 15.77 -5.65 7.38
CA GLY A 92 16.88 -5.36 8.31
C GLY A 92 16.99 -6.34 9.48
N GLY A 93 16.48 -7.57 9.32
CA GLY A 93 16.38 -8.56 10.40
C GLY A 93 15.11 -8.44 11.26
N VAL A 94 14.27 -7.43 11.04
CA VAL A 94 13.00 -7.25 11.75
C VAL A 94 11.89 -8.06 11.05
N PRO A 95 11.15 -8.93 11.76
CA PRO A 95 10.03 -9.65 11.17
C PRO A 95 8.83 -8.71 10.97
N VAL A 96 8.37 -8.60 9.72
CA VAL A 96 7.24 -7.74 9.31
C VAL A 96 6.18 -8.59 8.64
N ALA A 97 4.91 -8.38 9.00
CA ALA A 97 3.77 -8.96 8.31
C ALA A 97 2.97 -7.86 7.61
N VAL A 98 2.77 -8.03 6.31
CA VAL A 98 1.88 -7.20 5.49
C VAL A 98 0.61 -8.00 5.25
N ILE A 99 -0.54 -7.42 5.56
CA ILE A 99 -1.85 -8.06 5.47
C ILE A 99 -2.70 -7.23 4.53
N LEU A 100 -3.02 -7.80 3.37
CA LEU A 100 -3.85 -7.16 2.36
C LEU A 100 -5.32 -7.42 2.70
N PHE A 101 -6.10 -6.36 2.87
CA PHE A 101 -7.49 -6.47 3.30
C PHE A 101 -8.42 -6.75 2.11
N PRO A 102 -9.43 -7.61 2.28
CA PRO A 102 -10.47 -7.79 1.27
C PRO A 102 -11.20 -6.48 0.97
N PRO A 103 -11.69 -6.24 -0.25
CA PRO A 103 -12.59 -5.12 -0.53
C PRO A 103 -13.88 -5.23 0.31
N LEU A 104 -14.55 -4.09 0.57
CA LEU A 104 -15.79 -4.03 1.37
C LEU A 104 -16.89 -4.96 0.81
N SER A 105 -16.94 -5.09 -0.51
CA SER A 105 -17.59 -6.10 -1.36
C SER A 105 -17.72 -5.48 -2.75
N ALA A 106 -17.40 -6.20 -3.83
CA ALA A 106 -17.77 -5.75 -5.16
C ALA A 106 -19.29 -5.82 -5.29
N GLY A 107 -19.97 -4.66 -5.33
CA GLY A 107 -21.43 -4.55 -5.48
C GLY A 107 -22.21 -3.95 -4.30
N GLY A 108 -21.55 -3.25 -3.37
CA GLY A 108 -22.27 -2.42 -2.41
C GLY A 108 -23.03 -1.27 -3.11
N THR A 109 -24.25 -1.00 -2.67
CA THR A 109 -24.85 0.34 -2.85
C THR A 109 -24.04 1.35 -2.01
N PRO A 110 -24.12 2.67 -2.28
CA PRO A 110 -23.44 3.73 -1.51
C PRO A 110 -23.80 3.80 -0.01
N GLU A 111 -24.43 2.77 0.55
CA GLU A 111 -25.13 2.78 1.83
C GLU A 111 -24.31 2.16 2.98
N THR A 112 -23.14 1.55 2.72
CA THR A 112 -22.20 1.21 3.80
C THR A 112 -20.76 1.55 3.42
N GLU A 113 -20.30 2.72 3.85
CA GLU A 113 -18.91 3.17 3.73
C GLU A 113 -17.94 2.41 4.65
N ALA A 114 -18.44 1.52 5.54
CA ALA A 114 -17.66 0.83 6.55
C ALA A 114 -17.64 -0.70 6.38
N PRO A 115 -16.55 -1.39 6.80
CA PRO A 115 -16.46 -2.85 6.77
C PRO A 115 -17.50 -3.49 7.69
N THR A 116 -18.08 -4.60 7.21
CA THR A 116 -18.96 -5.41 8.06
C THR A 116 -18.19 -5.97 9.27
N PRO A 117 -18.85 -6.24 10.40
CA PRO A 117 -18.19 -6.87 11.56
C PRO A 117 -17.49 -8.19 11.21
N LYS A 118 -18.03 -8.96 10.26
CA LYS A 118 -17.41 -10.21 9.79
C LYS A 118 -16.10 -9.96 9.03
N LEU A 119 -16.07 -8.93 8.18
CA LEU A 119 -14.87 -8.54 7.45
C LEU A 119 -13.82 -7.95 8.40
N LEU A 120 -14.21 -7.10 9.34
CA LEU A 120 -13.30 -6.60 10.37
C LEU A 120 -12.72 -7.75 11.21
N ALA A 121 -13.55 -8.71 11.64
CA ALA A 121 -13.07 -9.86 12.39
C ALA A 121 -12.07 -10.72 11.60
N SER A 122 -12.23 -10.83 10.27
CA SER A 122 -11.30 -11.62 9.46
C SER A 122 -9.91 -10.97 9.36
N VAL A 123 -9.83 -9.64 9.20
CA VAL A 123 -8.54 -8.92 9.18
C VAL A 123 -7.89 -8.92 10.57
N LEU A 124 -8.67 -8.82 11.66
CA LEU A 124 -8.11 -8.92 13.01
C LEU A 124 -7.56 -10.33 13.28
N ALA A 125 -8.28 -11.38 12.88
CA ALA A 125 -7.79 -12.76 13.00
C ALA A 125 -6.53 -13.01 12.16
N ALA A 126 -6.40 -12.39 10.99
CA ALA A 126 -5.18 -12.47 10.19
C ALA A 126 -3.98 -11.82 10.89
N ALA A 127 -4.20 -10.73 11.64
CA ALA A 127 -3.17 -10.10 12.46
C ALA A 127 -2.81 -10.94 13.70
N ASP A 128 -3.79 -11.56 14.35
CA ASP A 128 -3.55 -12.51 15.45
C ASP A 128 -2.68 -13.69 15.00
N ALA A 129 -2.96 -14.24 13.81
CA ALA A 129 -2.16 -15.29 13.19
C ALA A 129 -0.75 -14.84 12.76
N ALA A 130 -0.48 -13.54 12.78
CA ALA A 130 0.81 -12.92 12.51
C ALA A 130 1.38 -12.19 13.74
N SER A 131 0.93 -12.56 14.94
CA SER A 131 1.38 -11.97 16.22
C SER A 131 2.88 -12.13 16.49
N ASP A 132 3.54 -13.05 15.80
CA ASP A 132 4.99 -13.25 15.80
C ASP A 132 5.77 -12.11 15.11
N ALA A 133 5.12 -11.31 14.25
CA ALA A 133 5.75 -10.17 13.60
C ALA A 133 5.93 -8.98 14.56
N ALA A 134 7.11 -8.37 14.53
CA ALA A 134 7.40 -7.14 15.26
C ALA A 134 6.59 -5.96 14.70
N ILE A 135 6.36 -5.94 13.38
CA ILE A 135 5.49 -4.96 12.73
C ILE A 135 4.38 -5.66 11.93
N ARG A 136 3.11 -5.28 12.14
CA ARG A 136 1.96 -5.69 11.33
C ARG A 136 1.39 -4.48 10.60
N ILE A 137 1.36 -4.57 9.27
CA ILE A 137 0.93 -3.51 8.34
C ILE A 137 -0.34 -3.99 7.65
N GLY A 138 -1.43 -3.25 7.78
CA GLY A 138 -2.65 -3.45 6.99
C GLY A 138 -2.59 -2.63 5.71
N ILE A 139 -2.94 -3.22 4.57
CA ILE A 139 -3.19 -2.50 3.31
C ILE A 139 -4.70 -2.56 3.05
N SER A 140 -5.37 -1.42 3.14
CA SER A 140 -6.83 -1.32 3.14
C SER A 140 -7.36 -0.66 1.86
N PRO A 141 -8.34 -1.26 1.17
CA PRO A 141 -9.06 -0.64 0.06
C PRO A 141 -10.35 0.10 0.52
N TRP A 142 -10.59 0.28 1.82
CA TRP A 142 -11.92 0.65 2.34
C TRP A 142 -12.29 2.12 2.24
N GLY A 143 -11.40 2.97 1.73
CA GLY A 143 -11.63 4.41 1.71
C GLY A 143 -11.53 5.03 3.10
N PHE A 144 -11.53 6.36 3.14
CA PHE A 144 -11.29 7.13 4.36
C PHE A 144 -12.31 6.81 5.46
N GLU A 145 -13.60 6.86 5.14
CA GLU A 145 -14.67 6.66 6.13
C GLU A 145 -14.66 5.25 6.72
N GLY A 146 -14.46 4.23 5.87
CA GLY A 146 -14.41 2.84 6.32
C GLY A 146 -13.22 2.52 7.20
N GLU A 147 -12.06 3.10 6.88
CA GLU A 147 -10.84 3.00 7.70
C GLU A 147 -10.98 3.77 9.02
N PHE A 148 -11.50 5.00 8.95
CA PHE A 148 -11.73 5.85 10.12
C PHE A 148 -12.64 5.16 11.13
N ALA A 149 -13.72 4.52 10.67
CA ALA A 149 -14.73 3.88 11.50
C ALA A 149 -14.20 2.71 12.35
N VAL A 150 -13.08 2.08 11.96
CA VAL A 150 -12.57 0.86 12.61
C VAL A 150 -11.14 0.97 13.14
N ARG A 151 -10.51 2.14 13.03
CA ARG A 151 -9.11 2.35 13.43
C ARG A 151 -8.80 1.94 14.87
N GLU A 152 -9.72 2.19 15.81
CA GLU A 152 -9.54 1.82 17.24
C GLU A 152 -9.51 0.30 17.41
N ALA A 153 -10.32 -0.43 16.65
CA ALA A 153 -10.26 -1.89 16.63
C ALA A 153 -8.97 -2.39 15.96
N LEU A 154 -8.54 -1.73 14.87
CA LEU A 154 -7.31 -2.08 14.16
C LEU A 154 -6.05 -1.84 15.01
N GLU A 155 -5.95 -0.74 15.75
CA GLU A 155 -4.81 -0.43 16.63
C GLU A 155 -4.48 -1.58 17.60
N GLN A 156 -5.50 -2.31 18.05
CA GLN A 156 -5.28 -3.43 18.96
C GLN A 156 -4.41 -4.54 18.37
N ARG A 157 -4.29 -4.60 17.04
CA ARG A 157 -3.59 -5.68 16.31
C ARG A 157 -2.66 -5.19 15.21
N TYR A 158 -2.79 -3.96 14.72
CA TYR A 158 -2.00 -3.39 13.64
C TYR A 158 -1.20 -2.21 14.16
N HIS A 159 -0.01 -2.03 13.58
CA HIS A 159 0.85 -0.89 13.89
C HIS A 159 0.79 0.18 12.80
N LEU A 160 0.57 -0.25 11.55
CA LEU A 160 0.39 0.63 10.40
C LEU A 160 -0.87 0.24 9.63
N LEU A 161 -1.62 1.23 9.19
CA LEU A 161 -2.72 1.11 8.23
C LEU A 161 -2.40 1.97 7.01
N LEU A 162 -2.25 1.34 5.85
CA LEU A 162 -2.00 1.99 4.57
C LEU A 162 -3.30 1.94 3.75
N GLY A 163 -4.00 3.06 3.68
CA GLY A 163 -5.31 3.18 3.05
C GLY A 163 -5.25 3.56 1.57
N GLY A 164 -6.25 3.05 0.85
CA GLY A 164 -6.56 3.33 -0.56
C GLY A 164 -8.04 3.65 -0.75
N GLY A 165 -8.53 3.68 -1.98
CA GLY A 165 -9.93 3.99 -2.29
C GLY A 165 -10.31 5.47 -2.10
N PRO A 166 -11.62 5.77 -2.03
CA PRO A 166 -12.13 7.13 -1.89
C PRO A 166 -11.63 7.85 -0.63
N GLY A 167 -11.23 9.12 -0.76
CA GLY A 167 -10.83 9.95 0.38
C GLY A 167 -9.56 10.76 0.12
N ALA A 168 -9.22 11.63 1.08
CA ALA A 168 -8.02 12.46 1.00
C ALA A 168 -6.75 11.64 1.26
N ALA A 169 -5.65 12.09 0.66
CA ALA A 169 -4.31 11.57 0.91
C ALA A 169 -3.63 12.34 2.04
N PHE A 170 -2.81 11.64 2.83
CA PHE A 170 -1.96 12.21 3.86
C PHE A 170 -0.80 11.25 4.16
N ALA A 171 0.36 11.82 4.46
CA ALA A 171 1.60 11.06 4.66
C ALA A 171 1.55 10.16 5.88
N GLY A 172 0.96 10.65 6.98
CA GLY A 172 0.79 9.90 8.21
C GLY A 172 -0.09 10.70 9.18
N GLU A 173 -0.95 9.99 9.89
CA GLU A 173 -1.74 10.48 11.02
C GLU A 173 -1.54 9.52 12.19
N VAL A 174 -1.34 10.10 13.37
CA VAL A 174 -1.44 9.43 14.67
C VAL A 174 -2.35 10.32 15.49
N ASN A 175 -3.46 9.77 16.01
CA ASN A 175 -4.42 10.55 16.78
C ASN A 175 -4.61 9.96 18.17
N ALA A 176 -5.22 10.75 19.07
CA ALA A 176 -5.39 10.36 20.47
C ALA A 176 -6.34 9.17 20.69
N GLN A 177 -7.17 8.83 19.71
CA GLN A 177 -8.12 7.71 19.79
C GLN A 177 -7.45 6.38 19.44
N ALA A 178 -6.42 6.41 18.58
CA ALA A 178 -5.64 5.25 18.19
C ALA A 178 -4.12 5.58 18.12
N PRO A 179 -3.48 5.98 19.25
CA PRO A 179 -2.10 6.46 19.25
C PRO A 179 -1.05 5.42 18.83
N GLY A 180 -1.35 4.13 18.92
CA GLY A 180 -0.53 2.99 18.53
C GLY A 180 -0.68 2.58 17.06
N LEU A 181 -1.48 3.30 16.27
CA LEU A 181 -1.68 3.05 14.84
C LEU A 181 -1.22 4.26 14.01
N ILE A 182 -0.23 4.07 13.15
CA ILE A 182 0.06 5.02 12.07
C ILE A 182 -0.93 4.75 10.95
N TRP A 183 -1.74 5.75 10.60
CA TRP A 183 -2.59 5.69 9.42
C TRP A 183 -1.99 6.56 8.32
N SER A 184 -1.90 6.06 7.09
CA SER A 184 -1.39 6.81 5.94
C SER A 184 -2.22 6.49 4.70
N ARG A 185 -2.43 7.47 3.83
CA ARG A 185 -3.21 7.31 2.60
C ARG A 185 -2.46 7.94 1.43
N ALA A 186 -2.17 7.15 0.40
CA ALA A 186 -1.46 7.61 -0.78
C ALA A 186 -2.36 8.45 -1.71
N ASP A 187 -1.75 9.34 -2.51
CA ASP A 187 -2.46 10.09 -3.55
C ASP A 187 -2.93 9.17 -4.67
N LYS A 188 -4.25 9.13 -4.90
CA LYS A 188 -4.90 8.29 -5.92
C LYS A 188 -4.44 8.53 -7.35
N ASP A 189 -3.88 9.70 -7.64
CA ASP A 189 -3.38 10.06 -8.98
C ASP A 189 -1.89 9.75 -9.14
N GLY A 190 -1.27 9.09 -8.15
CA GLY A 190 0.12 8.66 -8.18
C GLY A 190 1.12 9.81 -8.24
N ARG A 191 0.71 11.01 -7.78
CA ARG A 191 1.54 12.23 -7.83
C ARG A 191 2.60 12.28 -6.75
N SER A 192 2.56 11.36 -5.78
CA SER A 192 3.50 11.29 -4.68
C SER A 192 3.83 9.85 -4.29
N VAL A 193 4.88 9.71 -3.49
CA VAL A 193 5.23 8.50 -2.74
C VAL A 193 5.11 8.86 -1.26
N MET A 194 4.39 8.06 -0.49
CA MET A 194 4.37 8.18 0.97
C MET A 194 5.55 7.39 1.51
N ALA A 195 6.41 8.06 2.29
CA ALA A 195 7.51 7.42 3.01
C ALA A 195 7.23 7.51 4.51
N ILE A 196 7.35 6.38 5.20
CA ILE A 196 7.14 6.27 6.65
C ILE A 196 8.41 5.63 7.24
N ASP A 197 9.08 6.37 8.10
CA ASP A 197 10.27 5.91 8.80
C ASP A 197 9.87 5.40 10.19
N ILE A 198 10.22 4.16 10.49
CA ILE A 198 10.04 3.54 11.80
C ILE A 198 11.38 3.57 12.52
N MET A 199 11.48 4.43 13.54
CA MET A 199 12.71 4.69 14.28
C MET A 199 12.79 3.90 15.59
N ALA A 200 11.63 3.49 16.13
CA ALA A 200 11.53 2.59 17.27
C ALA A 200 10.46 1.54 17.02
N LEU A 201 10.71 0.30 17.45
CA LEU A 201 9.77 -0.80 17.32
C LEU A 201 8.86 -0.89 18.57
N PRO A 202 7.58 -1.24 18.40
CA PRO A 202 6.71 -1.54 19.52
C PRO A 202 7.18 -2.81 20.24
N GLU A 203 7.15 -2.78 21.58
CA GLU A 203 7.46 -3.95 22.40
C GLU A 203 6.23 -4.88 22.51
N PRO A 204 6.40 -6.21 22.37
CA PRO A 204 5.29 -7.14 22.51
C PRO A 204 4.59 -7.02 23.86
N GLY A 205 3.26 -6.81 23.83
CA GLY A 205 2.42 -6.76 25.04
C GLY A 205 2.45 -5.44 25.82
N VAL A 206 3.21 -4.44 25.35
CA VAL A 206 3.28 -3.12 25.96
C VAL A 206 2.43 -2.14 25.16
N PRO A 207 1.51 -1.37 25.79
CA PRO A 207 0.83 -0.27 25.11
C PRO A 207 1.87 0.68 24.51
N PHE A 208 1.71 0.98 23.22
CA PHE A 208 2.68 1.76 22.48
C PHE A 208 1.98 2.95 21.82
N ALA A 209 2.59 4.12 21.88
CA ALA A 209 2.12 5.32 21.20
C ALA A 209 3.20 5.79 20.23
N TRP A 210 2.80 6.08 19.00
CA TRP A 210 3.66 6.68 18.01
C TRP A 210 3.89 8.16 18.34
N GLU A 211 5.14 8.57 18.24
CA GLU A 211 5.61 9.91 18.56
C GLU A 211 6.41 10.44 17.38
N TRP A 212 5.91 11.52 16.77
CA TRP A 212 6.53 12.17 15.64
C TRP A 212 7.96 12.65 15.98
N GLY A 213 8.92 12.23 15.17
CA GLY A 213 10.33 12.58 15.34
C GLY A 213 11.07 11.77 16.40
N LEU A 214 10.38 10.88 17.13
CA LEU A 214 10.99 9.99 18.13
C LEU A 214 10.88 8.51 17.73
N SER A 215 9.66 8.00 17.56
CA SER A 215 9.43 6.61 17.14
C SER A 215 9.02 6.47 15.68
N MET A 216 8.44 7.52 15.08
CA MET A 216 8.13 7.52 13.65
C MET A 216 8.24 8.91 12.98
N GLN A 217 8.41 8.89 11.67
CA GLN A 217 8.20 10.04 10.79
C GLN A 217 7.44 9.60 9.55
N ALA A 218 6.73 10.52 8.92
CA ALA A 218 6.12 10.28 7.62
C ALA A 218 6.13 11.54 6.76
N GLN A 219 6.27 11.35 5.46
CA GLN A 219 6.32 12.45 4.50
C GLN A 219 5.69 12.08 3.16
N GLU A 220 5.09 13.07 2.51
CA GLU A 220 4.63 12.99 1.12
C GLU A 220 5.75 13.49 0.21
N VAL A 221 6.39 12.57 -0.52
CA VAL A 221 7.39 12.94 -1.53
C VAL A 221 6.68 13.19 -2.86
N ARG A 222 6.43 14.47 -3.18
CA ARG A 222 5.78 14.87 -4.43
C ARG A 222 6.68 14.67 -5.64
N LEU A 223 6.17 14.00 -6.67
CA LEU A 223 6.86 13.69 -7.92
C LEU A 223 6.84 14.86 -8.91
N THR A 224 7.39 16.00 -8.49
CA THR A 224 7.46 17.23 -9.30
C THR A 224 8.60 17.17 -10.33
N SER A 225 8.70 18.18 -11.20
CA SER A 225 9.80 18.32 -12.16
C SER A 225 11.19 18.44 -11.52
N ALA A 226 11.27 18.73 -10.21
CA ALA A 226 12.53 18.76 -9.47
C ALA A 226 13.14 17.35 -9.28
N VAL A 227 12.31 16.30 -9.30
CA VAL A 227 12.79 14.91 -9.29
C VAL A 227 13.17 14.51 -10.72
N PRO A 228 14.43 14.13 -10.98
CA PRO A 228 14.83 13.70 -12.31
C PRO A 228 14.12 12.39 -12.69
N SER A 229 13.79 12.23 -13.96
CA SER A 229 13.23 10.97 -14.46
C SER A 229 14.31 9.89 -14.53
N ASN A 230 13.97 8.67 -14.10
CA ASN A 230 14.83 7.51 -14.34
C ASN A 230 14.79 7.12 -15.84
N PRO A 231 15.94 7.10 -16.55
CA PRO A 231 15.97 6.90 -18.00
C PRO A 231 15.58 5.48 -18.42
N HIS A 232 15.88 4.47 -17.61
CA HIS A 232 15.46 3.09 -17.87
C HIS A 232 13.93 2.97 -17.79
N MET A 233 13.33 3.58 -16.77
CA MET A 233 11.89 3.61 -16.61
C MET A 233 11.19 4.41 -17.71
N GLU A 234 11.77 5.51 -18.19
CA GLU A 234 11.25 6.21 -19.38
C GLU A 234 11.25 5.33 -20.63
N ALA A 235 12.32 4.55 -20.85
CA ALA A 235 12.40 3.62 -21.98
C ALA A 235 11.35 2.49 -21.90
N LEU A 236 11.06 1.99 -20.68
CA LEU A 236 10.00 1.01 -20.44
C LEU A 236 8.61 1.60 -20.74
N VAL A 237 8.31 2.78 -20.19
CA VAL A 237 7.02 3.45 -20.40
C VAL A 237 6.81 3.83 -21.87
N ALA A 238 7.87 4.19 -22.59
CA ALA A 238 7.82 4.49 -24.02
C ALA A 238 7.71 3.24 -24.93
N GLY A 239 7.67 2.03 -24.36
CA GLY A 239 7.63 0.78 -25.13
C GLY A 239 8.90 0.46 -25.91
N LYS A 240 10.03 1.11 -25.59
CA LYS A 240 11.31 0.98 -26.31
C LYS A 240 12.20 -0.14 -25.76
N ALA A 241 11.93 -0.64 -24.56
CA ALA A 241 12.75 -1.65 -23.89
C ALA A 241 12.21 -3.10 -24.02
N ALA A 242 11.07 -3.30 -24.69
CA ALA A 242 10.45 -4.61 -24.91
C ALA A 242 10.58 -5.13 -26.36
N ARG A 243 11.52 -4.58 -27.14
CA ARG A 243 11.83 -5.03 -28.51
C ARG A 243 13.25 -5.56 -28.58
#